data_AF-A0AAV4A858-F1
#
_entry.id   AF-A0AAV4A858-F1
#
_cell.length_a   1.000
_cell.length_b   1.000
_cell.length_c   1.000
_cell.angle_alpha   90.00
_cell.angle_beta   90.00
_cell.angle_gamma   90.00
#
_symmetry.space_group_name_H-M   'P 1'
#
loop_
_entity.id
_entity.type
_entity.pdbx_description
1 polymer ?
#
loop_
_entity_poly.entity_id
_entity_poly.type
_entity_poly.pdbx_seq_one_letter_code
_entity_poly.pdbx_strand_id
1 'polypeptide(L)'
;MREAVEEWMPADSEARSAKMEHFFNCVASLMSGLLRRAVERSIQDLVDLVEIYYQGNDYDGDYSIMAGLALPQLMHPIKFFMEQNVEESTLQFRPSFPDTCDFFALIIDTMVVSVRRLTRLENNLFQSVEEEEEEDQPATILSVEVEEELVETAKDKIRAVILENSHGPKKYREVYKPYAYLFAKETQAQVQKFISKDHSLREYVEAIENLKRMASEVASLPVYIPMHFFLLDCSSFNQFGSGGDVDDDDDDDDDDDDDDDDDDV
;
A
#
# COMPACT_ATOMS: atom_id res chain seq x y z
N MET A 1 -36.71 36.80 6.68
CA MET A 1 -35.37 36.60 7.29
C MET A 1 -34.45 37.79 7.01
N ARG A 2 -34.27 38.21 5.75
CA ARG A 2 -33.48 39.41 5.39
C ARG A 2 -33.92 40.70 6.08
N GLU A 3 -35.22 41.00 6.09
CA GLU A 3 -35.76 42.22 6.73
C GLU A 3 -35.55 42.26 8.25
N ALA A 4 -35.63 41.11 8.92
CA ALA A 4 -35.38 40.99 10.36
C ALA A 4 -33.89 41.14 10.71
N VAL A 5 -32.99 40.73 9.82
CA VAL A 5 -31.55 40.95 9.99
C VAL A 5 -31.21 42.43 9.81
N GLU A 6 -31.81 43.09 8.83
CA GLU A 6 -31.62 44.53 8.60
C GLU A 6 -32.10 45.38 9.78
N GLU A 7 -33.21 44.98 10.43
CA GLU A 7 -33.73 45.64 11.63
C GLU A 7 -32.77 45.56 12.83
N TRP A 8 -31.90 44.54 12.89
CA TRP A 8 -30.91 44.38 13.94
C TRP A 8 -29.57 45.05 13.62
N MET A 9 -29.38 45.63 12.44
CA MET A 9 -28.12 46.25 12.04
C MET A 9 -28.03 47.71 12.52
N PRO A 10 -26.88 48.13 13.07
CA PRO A 10 -26.66 49.54 13.39
C PRO A 10 -26.84 50.44 12.16
N ALA A 11 -27.44 51.61 12.37
CA ALA A 11 -27.56 52.64 11.35
C ALA A 11 -26.21 53.31 11.05
N ASP A 12 -25.33 53.35 12.06
CA ASP A 12 -23.95 53.85 11.93
C ASP A 12 -23.07 52.87 11.14
N SER A 13 -22.24 53.40 10.25
CA SER A 13 -21.44 52.60 9.32
C SER A 13 -20.31 51.85 10.01
N GLU A 14 -19.63 52.46 10.99
CA GLU A 14 -18.54 51.80 11.72
C GLU A 14 -19.09 50.69 12.62
N ALA A 15 -20.15 50.98 13.37
CA ALA A 15 -20.81 49.99 14.23
C ALA A 15 -21.38 48.82 13.42
N ARG A 16 -21.84 49.08 12.19
CA ARG A 16 -22.31 48.04 11.26
C ARG A 16 -21.18 47.12 10.81
N SER A 17 -20.04 47.68 10.41
CA SER A 17 -18.85 46.91 10.02
C SER A 17 -18.35 46.05 11.18
N ALA A 18 -18.23 46.60 12.38
CA ALA A 18 -17.79 45.86 13.57
C ALA A 18 -18.74 44.69 13.91
N LYS A 19 -20.06 44.88 13.74
CA LYS A 19 -21.04 43.81 13.96
C LYS A 19 -20.95 42.70 12.91
N MET A 20 -20.69 43.03 11.66
CA MET A 20 -20.45 42.05 10.60
C MET A 20 -19.15 41.27 10.84
N GLU A 21 -18.07 41.96 11.21
CA GLU A 21 -16.80 41.32 11.56
C GLU A 21 -16.97 40.33 12.71
N HIS A 22 -17.67 40.72 13.79
CA HIS A 22 -17.95 39.82 14.90
C HIS A 22 -18.79 38.61 14.46
N PHE A 23 -19.78 38.79 13.59
CA PHE A 23 -20.56 37.69 13.05
C PHE A 23 -19.68 36.70 12.26
N PHE A 24 -18.83 37.20 11.35
CA PHE A 24 -17.93 36.33 10.57
C PHE A 24 -16.87 35.66 11.45
N ASN A 25 -16.37 36.32 12.49
CA ASN A 25 -15.51 35.70 13.50
C ASN A 25 -16.21 34.56 14.24
N CYS A 26 -17.50 34.70 14.60
CA CYS A 26 -18.28 33.61 15.18
C CYS A 26 -18.45 32.43 14.20
N VAL A 27 -18.74 32.72 12.93
CA VAL A 27 -18.88 31.71 11.88
C VAL A 27 -17.55 30.98 11.66
N ALA A 28 -16.44 31.71 11.52
CA ALA A 28 -15.11 31.16 11.35
C ALA A 28 -14.70 30.25 12.54
N SER A 29 -15.00 30.68 13.77
CA SER A 29 -14.76 29.87 14.97
C SER A 29 -15.58 28.57 14.97
N LEU A 30 -16.85 28.64 14.57
CA LEU A 30 -17.70 27.45 14.45
C LEU A 30 -17.20 26.51 13.35
N MET A 31 -16.88 27.04 12.16
CA MET A 31 -16.36 26.25 11.05
C MET A 31 -15.02 25.59 11.42
N SER A 32 -14.14 26.30 12.11
CA SER A 32 -12.87 25.76 12.63
C SER A 32 -13.13 24.58 13.56
N GLY A 33 -14.05 24.71 14.53
CA GLY A 33 -14.40 23.61 15.43
C GLY A 33 -15.03 22.40 14.72
N LEU A 34 -15.86 22.62 13.71
CA LEU A 34 -16.47 21.54 12.92
C LEU A 34 -15.44 20.83 12.05
N LEU A 35 -14.56 21.59 11.39
CA LEU A 35 -13.50 21.07 10.54
C LEU A 35 -12.53 20.22 11.35
N ARG A 36 -12.13 20.74 12.51
CA ARG A 36 -11.26 20.03 13.45
C ARG A 36 -11.84 18.68 13.85
N ARG A 37 -13.11 18.65 14.29
CA ARG A 37 -13.81 17.40 14.64
C ARG A 37 -13.93 16.42 13.47
N ALA A 38 -14.13 16.94 12.25
CA ALA A 38 -14.21 16.10 11.06
C ALA A 38 -12.88 15.41 10.76
N VAL A 39 -11.75 16.12 10.88
CA VAL A 39 -10.41 15.54 10.75
C VAL A 39 -10.13 14.54 11.88
N GLU A 40 -10.36 14.93 13.13
CA GLU A 40 -10.17 14.05 14.30
C GLU A 40 -10.92 12.73 14.15
N ARG A 41 -12.18 12.79 13.71
CA ARG A 41 -13.01 11.60 13.49
C ARG A 41 -12.52 10.76 12.31
N SER A 42 -12.09 11.38 11.22
CA SER A 42 -11.56 10.66 10.05
C SER A 42 -10.26 9.91 10.39
N ILE A 43 -9.38 10.53 11.19
CA ILE A 43 -8.16 9.89 11.70
C ILE A 43 -8.55 8.71 12.62
N GLN A 44 -9.50 8.92 13.53
CA GLN A 44 -9.93 7.87 14.46
C GLN A 44 -10.57 6.69 13.72
N ASP A 45 -11.39 6.93 12.69
CA ASP A 45 -12.00 5.85 11.90
C ASP A 45 -10.92 5.00 11.20
N LEU A 46 -9.82 5.60 10.74
CA LEU A 46 -8.67 4.87 10.20
C LEU A 46 -7.91 4.08 11.27
N VAL A 47 -7.70 4.67 12.44
CA VAL A 47 -7.08 3.99 13.58
C VAL A 47 -7.91 2.79 13.99
N ASP A 48 -9.22 2.93 14.14
CA ASP A 48 -10.15 1.86 14.51
C ASP A 48 -10.10 0.71 13.50
N LEU A 49 -10.05 1.02 12.19
CA LEU A 49 -9.91 0.02 11.13
C LEU A 49 -8.64 -0.83 11.30
N VAL A 50 -7.52 -0.19 11.66
CA VAL A 50 -6.23 -0.87 11.86
C VAL A 50 -6.18 -1.58 13.21
N GLU A 51 -6.72 -0.99 14.27
CA GLU A 51 -6.68 -1.54 15.63
C GLU A 51 -7.43 -2.88 15.76
N ILE A 52 -8.34 -3.22 14.83
CA ILE A 52 -8.94 -4.56 14.75
C ILE A 52 -7.87 -5.68 14.71
N TYR A 53 -6.67 -5.39 14.19
CA TYR A 53 -5.57 -6.34 14.04
C TYR A 53 -4.52 -6.25 15.16
N TYR A 54 -4.83 -5.62 16.30
CA TYR A 54 -3.87 -5.39 17.39
C TYR A 54 -3.21 -6.66 17.96
N GLN A 55 -3.86 -7.83 17.82
CA GLN A 55 -3.35 -9.11 18.31
C GLN A 55 -2.12 -9.59 17.53
N GLY A 56 -1.83 -8.97 16.38
CA GLY A 56 -0.69 -9.35 15.57
C GLY A 56 -0.88 -10.66 14.83
N ASN A 57 0.25 -11.21 14.37
CA ASN A 57 0.26 -12.47 13.66
C ASN A 57 1.50 -13.32 13.99
N ASP A 58 1.89 -13.38 15.27
CA ASP A 58 2.93 -14.33 15.72
C ASP A 58 2.30 -15.70 16.03
N TYR A 59 2.02 -16.46 14.96
CA TYR A 59 1.47 -17.81 15.09
C TYR A 59 2.56 -18.80 15.51
N ASP A 60 2.21 -19.85 16.27
CA ASP A 60 3.14 -20.91 16.66
C ASP A 60 3.09 -22.13 15.75
N GLY A 61 4.24 -22.76 15.53
CA GLY A 61 4.39 -23.97 14.72
C GLY A 61 4.31 -23.72 13.20
N ASP A 62 3.83 -24.72 12.48
CA ASP A 62 3.66 -24.65 11.03
C ASP A 62 2.41 -23.85 10.67
N TYR A 63 2.53 -22.98 9.67
CA TYR A 63 1.39 -22.24 9.15
C TYR A 63 0.39 -23.21 8.53
N SER A 64 -0.88 -23.10 8.92
CA SER A 64 -1.98 -23.86 8.32
C SER A 64 -3.11 -22.94 7.92
N ILE A 65 -3.53 -23.04 6.66
CA ILE A 65 -4.68 -22.32 6.11
C ILE A 65 -5.96 -22.66 6.91
N MET A 66 -6.03 -23.85 7.52
CA MET A 66 -7.19 -24.27 8.30
C MET A 66 -7.19 -23.78 9.75
N ALA A 67 -6.06 -23.24 10.24
CA ALA A 67 -5.90 -22.79 11.61
C ALA A 67 -6.22 -21.29 11.74
N GLY A 68 -7.50 -20.91 11.80
CA GLY A 68 -8.02 -19.59 12.23
C GLY A 68 -7.64 -18.35 11.40
N LEU A 69 -6.49 -18.37 10.72
CA LEU A 69 -5.83 -17.26 10.04
C LEU A 69 -6.22 -17.13 8.56
N ALA A 70 -6.81 -18.16 7.96
CA ALA A 70 -6.99 -18.20 6.51
C ALA A 70 -8.42 -18.33 6.00
N LEU A 71 -9.40 -18.43 6.91
CA LEU A 71 -10.76 -18.08 6.56
C LEU A 71 -10.92 -16.57 6.82
N PRO A 72 -11.26 -15.75 5.81
CA PRO A 72 -11.33 -14.32 5.97
C PRO A 72 -12.54 -13.95 6.83
N GLN A 73 -12.34 -13.94 8.16
CA GLN A 73 -13.28 -13.30 9.08
C GLN A 73 -13.17 -11.78 8.99
N LEU A 74 -12.00 -11.29 8.55
CA LEU A 74 -11.65 -9.89 8.37
C LEU A 74 -11.05 -9.68 6.98
N MET A 75 -11.09 -8.43 6.50
CA MET A 75 -10.41 -8.05 5.27
C MET A 75 -8.88 -8.12 5.44
N HIS A 76 -8.14 -8.14 4.34
CA HIS A 76 -6.68 -7.98 4.38
C HIS A 76 -6.34 -6.59 3.84
N PRO A 77 -6.07 -5.59 4.70
CA PRO A 77 -5.85 -4.22 4.26
C PRO A 77 -4.68 -4.06 3.29
N ILE A 78 -3.60 -4.82 3.49
CA ILE A 78 -2.37 -4.68 2.72
C ILE A 78 -1.98 -6.01 2.07
N LYS A 79 -1.64 -5.95 0.78
CA LYS A 79 -1.03 -7.07 0.05
C LYS A 79 0.48 -6.86 -0.01
N PHE A 80 1.25 -7.86 0.38
CA PHE A 80 2.70 -7.90 0.22
C PHE A 80 3.11 -8.89 -0.84
N PHE A 81 4.15 -8.54 -1.59
CA PHE A 81 4.84 -9.44 -2.50
C PHE A 81 6.10 -9.94 -1.80
N MET A 82 6.26 -11.26 -1.73
CA MET A 82 7.53 -11.87 -1.34
C MET A 82 8.37 -12.03 -2.59
N GLU A 83 9.43 -11.24 -2.71
CA GLU A 83 10.24 -11.18 -3.91
C GLU A 83 11.70 -11.50 -3.61
N GLN A 84 12.46 -11.89 -4.63
CA GLN A 84 13.90 -12.07 -4.51
C GLN A 84 14.59 -10.71 -4.48
N ASN A 85 15.40 -10.45 -3.45
CA ASN A 85 16.36 -9.37 -3.46
C ASN A 85 17.63 -9.85 -4.17
N VAL A 86 17.85 -9.37 -5.40
CA VAL A 86 19.02 -9.75 -6.22
C VAL A 86 20.34 -9.29 -5.60
N GLU A 87 20.35 -8.18 -4.87
CA GLU A 87 21.55 -7.60 -4.27
C GLU A 87 21.98 -8.37 -3.03
N GLU A 88 21.04 -8.58 -2.09
CA GLU A 88 21.27 -9.25 -0.80
C GLU A 88 21.09 -10.78 -0.87
N SER A 89 20.53 -11.30 -1.96
CA SER A 89 20.26 -12.73 -2.15
C SER A 89 19.37 -13.34 -1.08
N THR A 90 18.40 -12.54 -0.65
CA THR A 90 17.42 -12.87 0.38
C THR A 90 16.01 -12.67 -0.16
N LEU A 91 15.02 -13.22 0.52
CA LEU A 91 13.63 -12.86 0.26
C LEU A 91 13.33 -11.52 0.93
N GLN A 92 12.79 -10.57 0.17
CA GLN A 92 12.32 -9.28 0.66
C GLN A 92 10.80 -9.17 0.56
N PHE A 93 10.22 -8.27 1.34
CA PHE A 93 8.80 -7.92 1.23
C PHE A 93 8.66 -6.58 0.53
N ARG A 94 7.77 -6.51 -0.46
CA ARG A 94 7.40 -5.28 -1.17
C ARG A 94 5.90 -5.02 -1.05
N PRO A 95 5.46 -3.81 -0.62
CA PRO A 95 6.27 -2.80 0.08
C PRO A 95 6.91 -3.36 1.37
N SER A 96 7.94 -2.70 1.90
CA SER A 96 8.51 -3.10 3.18
C SER A 96 7.60 -2.70 4.35
N PHE A 97 7.82 -3.26 5.55
CA PHE A 97 7.05 -2.84 6.73
C PHE A 97 7.24 -1.35 7.07
N PRO A 98 8.46 -0.78 7.02
CA PRO A 98 8.65 0.67 7.13
C PRO A 98 7.88 1.46 6.06
N ASP A 99 7.97 1.06 4.78
CA ASP A 99 7.22 1.75 3.71
C ASP A 99 5.72 1.72 3.95
N THR A 100 5.20 0.63 4.54
CA THR A 100 3.80 0.50 4.91
C THR A 100 3.45 1.46 6.06
N CYS A 101 4.31 1.58 7.08
CA CYS A 101 4.11 2.55 8.16
C CYS A 101 4.10 3.98 7.60
N ASP A 102 5.06 4.31 6.75
CA ASP A 102 5.20 5.63 6.12
C ASP A 102 4.01 5.94 5.22
N PHE A 103 3.45 4.94 4.52
CA PHE A 103 2.24 5.09 3.72
C PHE A 103 1.02 5.44 4.58
N PHE A 104 0.80 4.77 5.70
CA PHE A 104 -0.30 5.12 6.61
C PHE A 104 -0.08 6.48 7.28
N ALA A 105 1.15 6.82 7.65
CA ALA A 105 1.48 8.15 8.16
C ALA A 105 1.16 9.24 7.11
N LEU A 106 1.50 8.99 5.84
CA LEU A 106 1.17 9.87 4.72
C LEU A 106 -0.34 10.03 4.51
N ILE A 107 -1.13 8.96 4.70
CA ILE A 107 -2.61 9.06 4.67
C ILE A 107 -3.10 10.03 5.74
N ILE A 108 -2.64 9.87 6.99
CA ILE A 108 -3.01 10.76 8.10
C ILE A 108 -2.60 12.21 7.78
N ASP A 109 -1.37 12.43 7.33
CA ASP A 109 -0.88 13.77 6.97
C ASP A 109 -1.70 14.37 5.83
N THR A 110 -2.11 13.56 4.86
CA THR A 110 -2.96 14.01 3.75
C THR A 110 -4.34 14.42 4.25
N MET A 111 -4.95 13.70 5.20
CA MET A 111 -6.21 14.10 5.82
C MET A 111 -6.10 15.49 6.45
N VAL A 112 -5.01 15.74 7.20
CA VAL A 112 -4.75 17.02 7.87
C VAL A 112 -4.47 18.14 6.85
N VAL A 113 -3.54 17.91 5.92
CA VAL A 113 -3.12 18.89 4.92
C VAL A 113 -4.26 19.28 3.97
N SER A 114 -5.15 18.32 3.63
CA SER A 114 -6.26 18.55 2.71
C SER A 114 -7.22 19.66 3.15
N VAL A 115 -7.32 19.91 4.46
CA VAL A 115 -8.25 20.91 5.01
C VAL A 115 -7.61 22.26 5.34
N ARG A 116 -6.27 22.39 5.28
CA ARG A 116 -5.55 23.62 5.68
C ARG A 116 -5.84 24.84 4.81
N ARG A 117 -6.29 24.64 3.57
CA ARG A 117 -6.50 25.71 2.58
C ARG A 117 -7.95 26.17 2.48
N LEU A 118 -8.81 25.77 3.42
CA LEU A 118 -10.19 26.23 3.43
C LEU A 118 -10.26 27.70 3.83
N THR A 119 -10.72 28.55 2.92
CA THR A 119 -10.85 29.99 3.14
C THR A 119 -12.05 30.31 4.03
N ARG A 120 -11.97 31.41 4.77
CA ARG A 120 -13.08 31.93 5.56
C ARG A 120 -14.25 32.33 4.64
N LEU A 121 -15.47 32.29 5.18
CA LEU A 121 -16.70 32.48 4.40
C LEU A 121 -16.76 33.88 3.78
N GLU A 122 -16.37 34.91 4.52
CA GLU A 122 -16.32 36.30 4.09
C GLU A 122 -15.45 36.49 2.83
N ASN A 123 -14.33 35.76 2.69
CA ASN A 123 -13.46 35.84 1.51
C ASN A 123 -14.12 35.28 0.25
N ASN A 124 -15.15 34.44 0.40
CA ASN A 124 -15.93 33.90 -0.72
C ASN A 124 -17.17 34.77 -1.01
N LEU A 125 -17.70 35.45 0.00
CA LEU A 125 -18.91 36.28 -0.11
C LEU A 125 -18.61 37.69 -0.58
N PHE A 126 -17.46 38.24 -0.19
CA PHE A 126 -17.00 39.56 -0.59
C PHE A 126 -15.77 39.37 -1.45
N GLN A 127 -15.81 39.87 -2.70
CA GLN A 127 -14.58 40.13 -3.43
C GLN A 127 -13.85 41.22 -2.66
N SER A 128 -12.62 40.96 -2.23
CA SER A 128 -11.77 42.00 -1.65
C SER A 128 -11.71 43.16 -2.64
N VAL A 129 -12.12 44.35 -2.21
CA VAL A 129 -11.93 45.60 -2.95
C VAL A 129 -10.48 46.03 -2.73
N GLU A 130 -9.54 45.21 -3.20
CA GLU A 130 -8.11 45.41 -3.05
C GLU A 130 -7.48 45.11 -4.40
N GLU A 131 -7.68 46.03 -5.36
CA GLU A 131 -6.89 46.08 -6.59
C GLU A 131 -5.45 46.57 -6.32
N GLU A 132 -5.09 46.97 -5.11
CA GLU A 132 -3.82 47.63 -4.83
C GLU A 132 -3.35 47.38 -3.40
N GLU A 133 -2.91 46.16 -3.07
CA GLU A 133 -1.87 45.90 -2.05
C GLU A 133 -1.37 44.46 -2.21
N GLU A 134 -0.07 44.34 -2.51
CA GLU A 134 0.64 43.07 -2.66
C GLU A 134 0.74 42.35 -1.29
N GLU A 135 0.62 41.02 -1.28
CA GLU A 135 1.09 40.06 -0.25
C GLU A 135 0.14 39.44 0.80
N ASP A 136 -1.14 39.83 0.97
CA ASP A 136 -1.98 39.16 1.99
C ASP A 136 -2.71 37.91 1.45
N GLN A 137 -2.29 36.73 1.91
CA GLN A 137 -2.98 35.48 1.60
C GLN A 137 -4.39 35.47 2.22
N PRO A 138 -5.41 34.93 1.53
CA PRO A 138 -6.77 34.93 2.05
C PRO A 138 -6.83 34.18 3.37
N ALA A 139 -7.36 34.83 4.41
CA ALA A 139 -7.48 34.24 5.74
C ALA A 139 -8.17 32.86 5.70
N THR A 140 -7.50 31.85 6.24
CA THR A 140 -7.96 30.46 6.26
C THR A 140 -8.63 30.09 7.58
N ILE A 141 -9.42 29.02 7.55
CA ILE A 141 -10.02 28.41 8.72
C ILE A 141 -8.97 27.52 9.38
N LEU A 142 -8.73 27.74 10.67
CA LEU A 142 -7.81 26.92 11.45
C LEU A 142 -8.37 25.51 11.65
N SER A 143 -7.51 24.50 11.58
CA SER A 143 -7.86 23.09 11.78
C SER A 143 -6.78 22.37 12.62
N VAL A 144 -6.86 21.04 12.67
CA VAL A 144 -5.77 20.18 13.16
C VAL A 144 -4.49 20.46 12.36
N GLU A 145 -3.35 20.50 13.03
CA GLU A 145 -2.02 20.59 12.43
C GLU A 145 -1.27 19.24 12.50
N VAL A 146 -0.29 19.05 11.61
CA VAL A 146 0.42 17.76 11.46
C VAL A 146 1.26 17.43 12.70
N GLU A 147 1.77 18.45 13.36
CA GLU A 147 2.64 18.35 14.54
C GLU A 147 1.86 18.18 15.85
N GLU A 148 0.54 18.06 15.78
CA GLU A 148 -0.28 17.86 16.97
C GLU A 148 -0.13 16.45 17.57
N GLU A 149 -0.15 16.35 18.90
CA GLU A 149 -0.04 15.09 19.64
C GLU A 149 -1.08 14.04 19.20
N LEU A 150 -2.29 14.48 18.81
CA LEU A 150 -3.34 13.59 18.30
C LEU A 150 -2.91 12.87 17.02
N VAL A 151 -2.24 13.59 16.11
CA VAL A 151 -1.77 13.07 14.82
C VAL A 151 -0.63 12.08 15.05
N GLU A 152 0.34 12.44 15.88
CA GLU A 152 1.48 11.57 16.22
C GLU A 152 1.02 10.31 16.96
N THR A 153 0.10 10.43 17.92
CA THR A 153 -0.47 9.28 18.64
C THR A 153 -1.18 8.32 17.69
N ALA A 154 -1.91 8.83 16.71
CA ALA A 154 -2.59 8.01 15.71
C ALA A 154 -1.58 7.25 14.81
N LYS A 155 -0.52 7.93 14.36
CA LYS A 155 0.57 7.31 13.59
C LYS A 155 1.26 6.21 14.39
N ASP A 156 1.58 6.46 15.66
CA ASP A 156 2.25 5.49 16.54
C ASP A 156 1.40 4.25 16.79
N LYS A 157 0.10 4.42 17.01
CA LYS A 157 -0.85 3.31 17.16
C LYS A 157 -0.89 2.42 15.92
N ILE A 158 -1.06 3.01 14.74
CA ILE A 158 -1.07 2.27 13.47
C ILE A 158 0.27 1.56 13.25
N ARG A 159 1.38 2.26 13.50
CA ARG A 159 2.73 1.70 13.40
C ARG A 159 2.90 0.47 14.30
N ALA A 160 2.46 0.55 15.56
CA ALA A 160 2.55 -0.56 16.50
C ALA A 160 1.82 -1.80 15.97
N VAL A 161 0.59 -1.64 15.46
CA VAL A 161 -0.19 -2.76 14.91
C VAL A 161 0.49 -3.36 13.67
N ILE A 162 0.99 -2.54 12.75
CA ILE A 162 1.70 -2.99 11.55
C ILE A 162 2.93 -3.83 11.94
N LEU A 163 3.70 -3.37 12.94
CA LEU A 163 4.89 -4.08 13.40
C LEU A 163 4.56 -5.39 14.10
N GLU A 164 3.50 -5.42 14.91
CA GLU A 164 3.02 -6.64 15.58
C GLU A 164 2.52 -7.69 14.57
N ASN A 165 1.94 -7.25 13.45
CA ASN A 165 1.56 -8.13 12.36
C ASN A 165 2.75 -8.56 11.47
N SER A 166 3.93 -7.95 11.62
CA SER A 166 5.10 -8.26 10.79
C SER A 166 5.76 -9.61 11.13
N HIS A 167 5.49 -10.14 12.32
CA HIS A 167 6.07 -11.39 12.80
C HIS A 167 5.67 -12.58 11.92
N GLY A 168 4.40 -12.68 11.53
CA GLY A 168 3.89 -13.79 10.72
C GLY A 168 4.56 -13.93 9.36
N PRO A 169 4.61 -12.88 8.52
CA PRO A 169 5.31 -12.96 7.24
C PRO A 169 6.80 -13.26 7.41
N LYS A 170 7.48 -12.65 8.40
CA LYS A 170 8.89 -12.94 8.70
C LYS A 170 9.11 -14.40 9.06
N LYS A 171 8.21 -15.00 9.84
CA LYS A 171 8.25 -16.42 10.21
C LYS A 171 7.97 -17.31 8.99
N TYR A 172 7.03 -16.93 8.14
CA TYR A 172 6.70 -17.72 6.94
C TYR A 172 7.83 -17.75 5.91
N ARG A 173 8.67 -16.71 5.86
CA ARG A 173 9.90 -16.71 5.06
C ARG A 173 10.80 -17.93 5.34
N GLU A 174 10.76 -18.47 6.56
CA GLU A 174 11.53 -19.64 6.97
C GLU A 174 11.14 -20.90 6.19
N VAL A 175 9.88 -21.00 5.72
CA VAL A 175 9.39 -22.11 4.88
C VAL A 175 10.19 -22.22 3.58
N TYR A 176 10.71 -21.08 3.09
CA TYR A 176 11.45 -21.02 1.84
C TYR A 176 12.97 -21.20 2.00
N LYS A 177 13.50 -21.18 3.23
CA LYS A 177 14.94 -21.36 3.49
C LYS A 177 15.53 -22.67 2.95
N PRO A 178 14.86 -23.84 3.02
CA PRO A 178 15.39 -25.07 2.42
C PRO A 178 15.64 -24.96 0.92
N TYR A 179 14.90 -24.09 0.23
CA TYR A 179 15.01 -23.84 -1.20
C TYR A 179 15.94 -22.67 -1.55
N ALA A 180 16.78 -22.21 -0.60
CA ALA A 180 17.76 -21.15 -0.81
C ALA A 180 18.62 -21.36 -2.04
N TYR A 181 18.91 -22.61 -2.40
CA TYR A 181 19.67 -22.93 -3.61
C TYR A 181 19.03 -22.35 -4.89
N LEU A 182 17.71 -22.18 -4.95
CA LEU A 182 17.01 -21.63 -6.12
C LEU A 182 17.17 -20.11 -6.29
N PHE A 183 17.55 -19.37 -5.24
CA PHE A 183 17.52 -17.90 -5.25
C PHE A 183 18.71 -17.21 -4.59
N ALA A 184 19.58 -17.94 -3.92
CA ALA A 184 20.76 -17.37 -3.29
C ALA A 184 21.86 -17.09 -4.34
N LYS A 185 22.54 -15.93 -4.27
CA LYS A 185 23.71 -15.64 -5.12
C LYS A 185 24.78 -16.70 -5.04
N GLU A 186 24.99 -17.21 -3.83
CA GLU A 186 26.06 -18.14 -3.54
C GLU A 186 25.89 -19.42 -4.37
N THR A 187 24.67 -19.74 -4.78
CA THR A 187 24.38 -20.82 -5.73
C THR A 187 25.13 -20.62 -7.03
N GLN A 188 25.18 -19.42 -7.61
CA GLN A 188 25.87 -19.21 -8.88
C GLN A 188 27.37 -19.56 -8.77
N ALA A 189 28.02 -19.15 -7.68
CA ALA A 189 29.41 -19.51 -7.42
C ALA A 189 29.58 -21.02 -7.17
N GLN A 190 28.64 -21.65 -6.48
CA GLN A 190 28.65 -23.10 -6.24
C GLN A 190 28.45 -23.90 -7.54
N VAL A 191 27.54 -23.46 -8.42
CA VAL A 191 27.29 -24.05 -9.74
C VAL A 191 28.52 -23.90 -10.62
N GLN A 192 29.15 -22.72 -10.66
CA GLN A 192 30.40 -22.52 -11.42
C GLN A 192 31.55 -23.37 -10.87
N LYS A 193 31.64 -23.54 -9.55
CA LYS A 193 32.62 -24.41 -8.91
C LYS A 193 32.36 -25.89 -9.19
N PHE A 194 31.10 -26.28 -9.34
CA PHE A 194 30.71 -27.63 -9.75
C PHE A 194 31.10 -27.85 -11.21
N ILE A 195 30.66 -27.00 -12.14
CA ILE A 195 30.95 -27.14 -13.59
C ILE A 195 32.45 -27.08 -13.91
N SER A 196 33.24 -26.34 -13.14
CA SER A 196 34.70 -26.22 -13.39
C SER A 196 35.52 -27.46 -13.00
N LYS A 197 34.91 -28.48 -12.39
CA LYS A 197 35.55 -29.75 -12.06
C LYS A 197 35.06 -30.86 -12.99
N ASP A 198 35.93 -31.85 -13.22
CA ASP A 198 35.51 -33.07 -13.91
C ASP A 198 34.52 -33.85 -13.03
N HIS A 199 33.30 -33.97 -13.54
CA HIS A 199 32.20 -34.72 -12.94
C HIS A 199 31.70 -35.78 -13.91
N SER A 200 31.20 -36.89 -13.38
CA SER A 200 30.56 -37.90 -14.20
C SER A 200 29.20 -37.40 -14.71
N LEU A 201 28.74 -37.90 -15.86
CA LEU A 201 27.40 -37.59 -16.36
C LEU A 201 26.30 -37.87 -15.32
N ARG A 202 26.49 -38.92 -14.51
CA ARG A 202 25.54 -39.29 -13.45
C ARG A 202 25.43 -38.20 -12.38
N GLU A 203 26.55 -37.57 -11.99
CA GLU A 203 26.54 -36.49 -11.00
C GLU A 203 25.82 -35.24 -11.52
N TYR A 204 25.94 -34.94 -12.82
CA TYR A 204 25.15 -33.88 -13.45
C TYR A 204 23.66 -34.20 -13.43
N VAL A 205 23.27 -35.44 -13.76
CA VAL A 205 21.88 -35.88 -13.72
C VAL A 205 21.30 -35.76 -12.31
N GLU A 206 22.01 -36.27 -11.29
CA GLU A 206 21.57 -36.17 -9.88
C GLU A 206 21.40 -34.71 -9.42
N ALA A 207 22.29 -33.80 -9.81
CA ALA A 207 22.19 -32.38 -9.48
C ALA A 207 20.96 -31.72 -10.16
N ILE A 208 20.71 -32.03 -11.43
CA ILE A 208 19.53 -31.53 -12.16
C ILE A 208 18.24 -32.08 -11.58
N GLU A 209 18.20 -33.37 -11.22
CA GLU A 209 17.03 -33.98 -10.59
C GLU A 209 16.73 -33.36 -9.22
N ASN A 210 17.76 -33.06 -8.42
CA ASN A 210 17.59 -32.35 -7.16
C ASN A 210 17.01 -30.94 -7.37
N LEU A 211 17.52 -30.20 -8.37
CA LEU A 211 16.99 -28.89 -8.74
C LEU A 211 15.52 -28.95 -9.17
N LYS A 212 15.17 -29.89 -10.06
CA LYS A 212 13.79 -30.11 -10.52
C LYS A 212 12.86 -30.46 -9.38
N ARG A 213 13.32 -31.30 -8.43
CA ARG A 213 12.56 -31.63 -7.23
C ARG A 213 12.27 -30.39 -6.38
N MET A 214 13.30 -29.60 -6.04
CA MET A 214 13.12 -28.37 -5.26
C MET A 214 12.16 -27.39 -5.96
N ALA A 215 12.28 -27.24 -7.28
CA ALA A 215 11.39 -26.39 -8.07
C ALA A 215 9.93 -26.87 -8.02
N SER A 216 9.69 -28.17 -8.14
CA SER A 216 8.35 -28.76 -8.04
C SER A 216 7.75 -28.64 -6.63
N GLU A 217 8.56 -28.81 -5.59
CA GLU A 217 8.13 -28.65 -4.20
C GLU A 217 7.71 -27.20 -3.93
N VAL A 218 8.49 -26.22 -4.40
CA VAL A 218 8.16 -24.79 -4.31
C VAL A 218 6.88 -24.44 -5.07
N ALA A 219 6.70 -24.96 -6.29
CA ALA A 219 5.49 -24.73 -7.07
C ALA A 219 4.22 -25.29 -6.41
N SER A 220 4.36 -26.30 -5.54
CA SER A 220 3.24 -26.88 -4.78
C SER A 220 2.83 -26.05 -3.55
N LEU A 221 3.64 -25.06 -3.14
CA LEU A 221 3.33 -24.20 -2.00
C LEU A 221 2.18 -23.24 -2.31
N PRO A 222 1.40 -22.81 -1.30
CA PRO A 222 0.36 -21.82 -1.50
C PRO A 222 0.90 -20.51 -2.07
N VAL A 223 0.23 -19.98 -3.09
CA VAL A 223 0.58 -18.69 -3.72
C VAL A 223 0.14 -17.52 -2.85
N TYR A 224 -1.03 -17.63 -2.21
CA TYR A 224 -1.58 -16.58 -1.36
C TYR A 224 -1.69 -17.09 0.07
N ILE A 225 -1.13 -16.33 1.00
CA ILE A 225 -1.07 -16.67 2.42
C ILE A 225 -1.72 -15.56 3.23
N PRO A 226 -2.99 -15.74 3.63
CA PRO A 226 -3.72 -14.82 4.51
C PRO A 226 -3.07 -14.72 5.90
N MET A 227 -2.87 -13.49 6.39
CA MET A 227 -2.09 -13.20 7.59
C MET A 227 -2.63 -11.96 8.33
N HIS A 228 -3.85 -12.04 8.88
CA HIS A 228 -4.51 -10.94 9.58
C HIS A 228 -4.47 -9.64 8.77
N PHE A 229 -3.61 -8.69 9.16
CA PHE A 229 -3.46 -7.40 8.50
C PHE A 229 -2.87 -7.50 7.07
N PHE A 230 -2.15 -8.58 6.77
CA PHE A 230 -1.44 -8.77 5.51
C PHE A 230 -1.98 -9.94 4.69
N LEU A 231 -1.98 -9.79 3.37
CA LEU A 231 -2.07 -10.89 2.42
C LEU A 231 -0.71 -11.06 1.74
N LEU A 232 -0.02 -12.16 2.04
CA LEU A 232 1.27 -12.44 1.42
C LEU A 232 1.07 -13.13 0.07
N ASP A 233 1.69 -12.59 -0.97
CA ASP A 233 1.73 -13.10 -2.33
C ASP A 233 3.12 -13.65 -2.63
N CYS A 234 3.19 -14.95 -2.86
CA CYS A 234 4.39 -15.70 -3.19
C CYS A 234 4.42 -16.11 -4.68
N SER A 235 3.55 -15.58 -5.53
CA SER A 235 3.44 -15.96 -6.95
C SER A 235 4.75 -15.85 -7.71
N SER A 236 5.48 -14.75 -7.50
CA SER A 236 6.79 -14.49 -8.13
C SER A 236 7.79 -15.61 -7.88
N PHE A 237 7.74 -16.26 -6.72
CA PHE A 237 8.64 -17.33 -6.34
C PHE A 237 8.10 -18.71 -6.71
N ASN A 238 6.81 -18.94 -6.52
CA ASN A 238 6.20 -20.24 -6.80
C ASN A 238 6.12 -20.52 -8.33
N GLN A 239 6.06 -19.48 -9.17
CA GLN A 239 6.10 -19.61 -10.64
C GLN A 239 7.49 -19.96 -11.19
N PHE A 240 8.56 -19.82 -10.41
CA PHE A 240 9.90 -20.26 -10.84
C PHE A 240 9.98 -21.79 -11.05
N GLY A 241 9.06 -22.55 -10.43
CA GLY A 241 8.95 -24.00 -10.57
C GLY A 241 8.02 -24.49 -11.67
N SER A 242 7.17 -23.62 -12.23
CA SER A 242 6.42 -23.89 -13.46
C SER A 242 7.30 -23.49 -14.64
N GLY A 243 8.20 -24.39 -15.03
CA GLY A 243 9.01 -24.18 -16.24
C GLY A 243 8.12 -23.92 -17.45
N GLY A 244 8.46 -22.86 -18.19
CA GLY A 244 8.20 -22.59 -19.60
C GLY A 244 6.88 -23.12 -20.17
N ASP A 245 5.94 -22.20 -20.38
CA ASP A 245 5.19 -22.25 -21.63
C ASP A 245 6.24 -22.18 -22.75
N VAL A 246 6.48 -23.34 -23.37
CA VAL A 246 7.06 -23.38 -24.71
C VAL A 246 5.98 -22.71 -25.55
N ASP A 247 6.28 -21.51 -26.03
CA ASP A 247 5.61 -20.97 -27.20
C ASP A 247 5.85 -22.00 -28.31
N ASP A 248 4.89 -22.91 -28.51
CA ASP A 248 4.73 -23.64 -29.75
C ASP A 248 4.34 -22.57 -30.78
N ASP A 249 5.35 -21.86 -31.28
CA ASP A 249 5.28 -21.20 -32.57
C ASP A 249 5.11 -22.35 -33.57
N ASP A 250 3.85 -22.64 -33.88
CA ASP A 250 3.46 -23.37 -35.08
C ASP A 250 4.05 -22.59 -36.27
N ASP A 251 5.24 -23.00 -36.71
CA ASP A 251 5.73 -22.78 -38.06
C ASP A 251 4.73 -23.45 -39.01
N ASP A 252 3.68 -22.73 -39.38
CA ASP A 252 2.91 -23.00 -40.59
C ASP A 252 3.86 -22.76 -41.78
N ASP A 253 4.58 -23.81 -42.13
CA ASP A 253 5.16 -24.03 -43.45
C ASP A 253 4.00 -24.06 -44.48
N ASP A 254 3.59 -22.88 -44.95
CA ASP A 254 2.90 -22.76 -46.24
C ASP A 254 3.94 -23.01 -47.34
N ASP A 255 4.23 -24.29 -47.57
CA ASP A 255 4.88 -24.76 -48.79
C ASP A 255 3.91 -24.54 -49.96
N ASP A 256 4.36 -23.69 -50.89
CA ASP A 256 3.86 -23.55 -52.24
C ASP A 256 3.75 -24.93 -52.92
N ASP A 257 2.52 -25.39 -53.20
CA ASP A 257 2.27 -26.33 -54.28
C ASP A 257 1.41 -25.64 -55.35
N ASP A 258 2.14 -25.14 -56.37
CA ASP A 258 1.66 -24.99 -57.73
C ASP A 258 0.98 -26.29 -58.19
N ASP A 259 -0.29 -26.22 -58.57
CA ASP A 259 -0.85 -27.13 -59.57
C ASP A 259 -1.74 -26.32 -60.51
N ASP A 260 -1.15 -26.05 -61.68
CA ASP A 260 -1.84 -25.87 -62.95
C ASP A 260 -2.89 -27.00 -63.14
N ASP A 261 -4.11 -26.64 -63.52
CA ASP A 261 -4.72 -27.15 -64.77
C ASP A 261 -6.17 -26.67 -64.90
N ASP A 262 -6.41 -26.02 -66.05
CA ASP A 262 -7.54 -26.17 -66.96
C ASP A 262 -8.95 -26.54 -66.40
N ASP A 263 -9.93 -25.68 -66.67
CA ASP A 263 -10.94 -25.99 -67.70
C ASP A 263 -12.01 -24.89 -67.83
N ASP A 264 -12.10 -24.38 -69.06
CA ASP A 264 -13.29 -24.10 -69.87
C ASP A 264 -14.65 -23.78 -69.19
N VAL A 265 -15.16 -22.57 -69.46
CA VAL A 265 -16.33 -22.21 -70.34
C VAL A 265 -16.88 -20.82 -69.99
#